data_AF-A0A1G4UPN2-F1
#
_entry.id   AF-A0A1G4UPN2-F1
#
_cell.length_a   1.000
_cell.length_b   1.000
_cell.length_c   1.000
_cell.angle_alpha   90.00
_cell.angle_beta   90.00
_cell.angle_gamma   90.00
#
_symmetry.space_group_name_H-M   'P 1'
#
loop_
_entity.id
_entity.type
_entity.pdbx_description
1 polymer ?
#
loop_
_entity_poly.entity_id
_entity_poly.type
_entity_poly.pdbx_seq_one_letter_code
_entity_poly.pdbx_strand_id
1 'polypeptide(L)'
;MSAAEIAQLHQTIRQHRARLIDLLQNDPVLVLEHDGLRLPILPGRDLLHPATGLAFSYEEARREELTHELNQITMALTRLKELDAPTLLGKI
;
A
#
# COMPACT_ATOMS: atom_id res chain seq x y z
N MET A 1 -14.98 -8.45 21.43
CA MET A 1 -14.50 -7.75 20.22
C MET A 1 -15.69 -7.11 19.54
N SER A 2 -15.55 -5.89 18.98
CA SER A 2 -16.70 -5.10 18.54
C SER A 2 -16.89 -5.16 17.02
N ALA A 3 -18.13 -5.11 16.55
CA ALA A 3 -18.45 -5.01 15.13
C ALA A 3 -17.74 -3.84 14.42
N ALA A 4 -17.31 -2.82 15.17
CA ALA A 4 -16.54 -1.69 14.67
C ALA A 4 -15.12 -2.09 14.22
N GLU A 5 -14.46 -3.04 14.89
CA GLU A 5 -13.10 -3.49 14.51
C GLU A 5 -13.11 -4.23 13.17
N ILE A 6 -14.12 -5.07 12.94
CA ILE A 6 -14.33 -5.79 11.68
C ILE A 6 -14.70 -4.80 10.56
N ALA A 7 -15.58 -3.83 10.84
CA ALA A 7 -15.94 -2.80 9.87
C ALA A 7 -14.73 -1.94 9.47
N GLN A 8 -13.86 -1.61 10.43
CA GLN A 8 -12.64 -0.86 10.19
C GLN A 8 -11.68 -1.62 9.27
N LEU A 9 -11.44 -2.92 9.52
CA LEU A 9 -10.59 -3.75 8.67
C LEU A 9 -11.12 -3.86 7.23
N HIS A 10 -12.42 -4.02 7.05
CA HIS A 10 -13.03 -4.00 5.72
C HIS A 10 -12.90 -2.65 5.02
N GLN A 11 -12.93 -1.54 5.77
CA GLN A 11 -12.68 -0.21 5.21
C GLN A 11 -11.22 -0.05 4.77
N THR A 12 -10.27 -0.48 5.61
CA THR A 12 -8.84 -0.48 5.28
C THR A 12 -8.55 -1.28 4.01
N ILE A 13 -9.10 -2.49 3.87
CA ILE A 13 -8.94 -3.31 2.66
C ILE A 13 -9.47 -2.59 1.42
N ARG A 14 -10.65 -1.96 1.52
CA ARG A 14 -11.24 -1.23 0.39
C ARG A 14 -10.38 -0.05 -0.04
N GLN A 15 -9.82 0.69 0.92
CA GLN A 15 -8.95 1.84 0.65
C GLN A 15 -7.67 1.42 -0.06
N HIS A 16 -6.93 0.45 0.49
CA HIS A 16 -5.68 -0.02 -0.12
C HIS A 16 -5.92 -0.67 -1.49
N ARG A 17 -7.03 -1.41 -1.66
CA ARG A 17 -7.39 -1.97 -2.97
C ARG A 17 -7.69 -0.88 -3.99
N ALA A 18 -8.39 0.18 -3.61
CA ALA A 18 -8.67 1.31 -4.49
C ALA A 18 -7.36 2.00 -4.92
N ARG A 19 -6.44 2.23 -3.97
CA ARG A 19 -5.12 2.79 -4.25
C ARG A 19 -4.29 1.91 -5.18
N LEU A 20 -4.30 0.59 -4.96
CA LEU A 20 -3.61 -0.35 -5.83
C LEU A 20 -4.16 -0.36 -7.26
N ILE A 21 -5.49 -0.26 -7.42
CA ILE A 21 -6.11 -0.13 -8.75
C ILE A 21 -5.66 1.16 -9.42
N ASP A 22 -5.61 2.26 -8.67
CA ASP A 22 -5.18 3.56 -9.18
C ASP A 22 -3.71 3.55 -9.64
N LEU A 23 -2.80 2.99 -8.83
CA LEU A 23 -1.38 2.82 -9.18
C LEU A 23 -1.15 1.94 -10.43
N LEU A 24 -2.05 0.98 -10.66
CA LEU A 24 -1.98 0.11 -11.83
C LEU A 24 -2.56 0.75 -13.09
N GLN A 25 -3.58 1.60 -12.96
CA GLN A 25 -4.38 2.10 -14.09
C GLN A 25 -4.10 3.57 -14.46
N ASN A 26 -3.88 4.44 -13.48
CA ASN A 26 -4.00 5.88 -13.67
C ASN A 26 -2.76 6.68 -13.28
N ASP A 27 -1.77 6.07 -12.62
CA ASP A 27 -0.63 6.84 -12.11
C ASP A 27 0.63 6.67 -12.97
N PRO A 28 0.91 7.60 -13.90
CA PRO A 28 2.18 7.68 -14.57
C PRO A 28 3.18 8.55 -13.81
N VAL A 29 2.91 9.11 -12.62
CA VAL A 29 3.85 10.01 -11.95
C VAL A 29 3.86 9.80 -10.43
N LEU A 30 4.87 9.08 -9.95
CA LEU A 30 5.13 8.97 -8.52
C LEU A 30 5.70 10.29 -8.00
N VAL A 31 5.38 10.67 -6.76
CA VAL A 31 5.98 11.84 -6.13
C VAL A 31 6.82 11.38 -4.95
N LEU A 32 8.13 11.63 -5.03
CA LEU A 32 9.03 11.46 -3.90
C LEU A 32 8.91 12.70 -3.00
N GLU A 33 8.51 12.48 -1.74
CA GLU A 33 8.55 13.50 -0.70
C GLU A 33 9.72 13.24 0.24
N HIS A 34 10.69 14.15 0.28
CA HIS A 34 11.80 14.09 1.23
C HIS A 34 12.22 15.51 1.62
N ASP A 35 12.34 15.79 2.93
CA ASP A 35 12.77 17.09 3.48
C ASP A 35 12.01 18.31 2.92
N GLY A 36 10.71 18.15 2.68
CA GLY A 36 9.86 19.21 2.13
C GLY A 36 10.02 19.45 0.62
N LEU A 37 10.85 18.67 -0.06
CA LEU A 37 10.92 18.63 -1.52
C LEU A 37 9.93 17.59 -2.05
N ARG A 38 9.19 17.99 -3.09
CA ARG A 38 8.29 17.12 -3.88
C ARG A 38 8.87 16.96 -5.27
N LEU A 39 9.40 15.78 -5.57
CA LEU A 39 10.02 15.49 -6.85
C LEU A 39 9.17 14.47 -7.63
N PRO A 40 8.62 14.82 -8.80
CA PRO A 40 7.90 13.87 -9.64
C PRO A 40 8.89 12.90 -10.29
N ILE A 41 8.74 11.61 -10.00
CA ILE A 41 9.42 10.51 -10.67
C ILE A 41 8.59 10.12 -11.90
N LEU A 42 9.20 10.19 -13.07
CA LEU A 42 8.55 9.87 -14.34
C LEU A 42 8.96 8.48 -14.83
N PRO A 43 8.07 7.76 -15.55
CA PRO A 43 8.35 6.46 -16.16
C PRO A 43 9.59 6.52 -17.03
N GLY A 44 10.46 5.52 -16.86
CA GLY A 44 11.71 5.41 -17.61
C GLY A 44 12.74 6.50 -17.31
N ARG A 45 12.58 7.28 -16.23
CA ARG A 45 13.59 8.21 -15.75
C ARG A 45 14.01 7.88 -14.32
N ASP A 46 15.31 7.70 -14.14
CA ASP A 46 15.89 7.69 -12.81
C ASP A 46 16.06 9.14 -12.34
N LEU A 47 15.57 9.44 -11.14
CA LEU A 47 15.78 10.72 -10.49
C LEU A 47 17.03 10.65 -9.63
N LEU A 48 17.91 11.64 -9.76
CA LEU A 48 19.00 11.85 -8.82
C LEU A 48 18.53 12.80 -7.73
N HIS A 49 18.54 12.34 -6.49
CA HIS A 49 18.17 13.17 -5.36
C HIS A 49 19.24 14.24 -5.12
N PRO A 50 18.89 15.54 -5.14
CA PRO A 50 19.88 16.62 -5.20
C PRO A 50 20.72 16.74 -3.92
N ALA A 51 20.21 16.31 -2.77
CA ALA A 51 20.94 16.41 -1.49
C ALA A 51 21.80 15.19 -1.16
N THR A 52 21.43 14.00 -1.65
CA THR A 52 22.09 12.73 -1.28
C THR A 52 22.81 12.06 -2.45
N GLY A 53 22.56 12.50 -3.69
CA GLY A 53 23.10 11.88 -4.90
C GLY A 53 22.53 10.49 -5.21
N LEU A 54 21.56 10.01 -4.43
CA LEU A 54 20.94 8.70 -4.62
C LEU A 54 20.06 8.70 -5.88
N ALA A 55 20.16 7.64 -6.68
CA ALA A 55 19.26 7.40 -7.80
C ALA A 55 17.99 6.73 -7.30
N PHE A 56 16.83 7.25 -7.72
CA PHE A 56 15.51 6.70 -7.47
C PHE A 56 14.89 6.32 -8.81
N SER A 57 14.73 5.01 -9.04
CA SER A 57 14.08 4.53 -10.25
C SER A 57 12.56 4.53 -10.10
N TYR A 58 11.86 5.06 -11.09
CA TYR A 58 10.40 5.03 -11.13
C TYR A 58 9.85 3.61 -10.97
N GLU A 59 10.41 2.63 -11.69
CA GLU A 59 9.91 1.25 -11.65
C GLU A 59 10.16 0.59 -10.29
N GLU A 60 11.27 0.90 -9.63
CA GLU A 60 11.57 0.41 -8.29
C GLU A 60 10.63 1.04 -7.25
N ALA A 61 10.48 2.37 -7.27
CA ALA A 61 9.55 3.07 -6.39
C ALA A 61 8.11 2.60 -6.59
N ARG A 62 7.70 2.39 -7.85
CA ARG A 62 6.36 1.87 -8.19
C ARG A 62 6.16 0.46 -7.67
N ARG A 63 7.18 -0.39 -7.80
CA ARG A 63 7.15 -1.75 -7.28
C ARG A 63 7.06 -1.77 -5.76
N GLU A 64 7.81 -0.90 -5.08
CA GLU A 64 7.78 -0.79 -3.62
C GLU A 64 6.40 -0.35 -3.13
N GLU A 65 5.79 0.66 -3.75
CA GLU A 65 4.45 1.12 -3.38
C GLU A 65 3.37 0.05 -3.64
N LEU A 66 3.41 -0.61 -4.80
CA LEU A 66 2.51 -1.74 -5.08
C LEU A 66 2.67 -2.88 -4.06
N THR A 67 3.91 -3.19 -3.68
CA THR A 67 4.22 -4.20 -2.66
C THR A 67 3.69 -3.78 -1.29
N HIS A 68 3.84 -2.50 -0.94
CA HIS A 68 3.32 -1.95 0.30
C HIS A 68 1.79 -2.10 0.37
N GLU A 69 1.07 -1.67 -0.65
CA GLU A 69 -0.40 -1.75 -0.70
C GLU A 69 -0.88 -3.22 -0.64
N LEU A 70 -0.22 -4.14 -1.35
CA LEU A 70 -0.52 -5.58 -1.26
C LEU A 70 -0.28 -6.15 0.14
N ASN A 71 0.79 -5.73 0.80
CA ASN A 71 1.09 -6.17 2.16
C ASN A 71 0.05 -5.67 3.16
N GLN A 72 -0.40 -4.42 3.06
CA GLN A 72 -1.47 -3.90 3.92
C GLN A 72 -2.78 -4.67 3.75
N ILE A 73 -3.16 -4.96 2.50
CA ILE A 73 -4.35 -5.78 2.19
C ILE A 73 -4.20 -7.18 2.80
N THR A 74 -3.04 -7.80 2.63
CA THR A 74 -2.75 -9.16 3.12
C THR A 74 -2.82 -9.21 4.65
N MET A 75 -2.20 -8.25 5.34
CA MET A 75 -2.26 -8.15 6.81
C MET A 75 -3.68 -7.96 7.31
N ALA A 76 -4.46 -7.07 6.68
CA ALA A 76 -5.85 -6.84 7.07
C ALA A 76 -6.74 -8.07 6.83
N LEU A 77 -6.54 -8.79 5.73
CA LEU A 77 -7.24 -10.05 5.43
C LEU A 77 -6.87 -11.17 6.39
N THR A 78 -5.59 -11.32 6.72
CA THR A 78 -5.13 -12.31 7.72
C THR A 78 -5.76 -12.01 9.08
N ARG A 79 -5.78 -10.74 9.48
CA ARG A 79 -6.41 -10.32 10.73
C ARG A 79 -7.92 -10.60 10.72
N LEU A 80 -8.62 -10.37 9.62
CA LEU A 80 -10.04 -10.77 9.50
C LEU A 80 -10.22 -12.29 9.64
N LYS A 81 -9.37 -13.10 9.00
CA LYS A 81 -9.44 -14.58 9.11
C LYS A 81 -9.18 -15.07 10.53
N GLU A 82 -8.21 -14.48 11.23
CA GLU A 82 -7.93 -14.79 12.64
C GLU A 82 -9.10 -14.40 13.55
N LEU A 83 -9.84 -13.34 13.20
CA LEU A 83 -11.04 -12.90 13.92
C LEU A 83 -12.27 -13.80 13.64
N ASP A 84 -12.36 -14.39 12.44
CA ASP A 84 -13.42 -15.36 12.10
C ASP A 84 -13.13 -16.78 12.61
N ALA A 85 -11.85 -17.16 12.76
CA ALA A 85 -11.41 -18.49 13.21
C ALA A 85 -11.97 -18.98 14.57
N PRO A 86 -12.13 -18.15 15.63
CA PRO A 86 -12.70 -18.62 16.90
C PRO A 86 -14.18 -19.02 16.81
N THR A 87 -14.89 -18.69 15.73
CA THR A 87 -16.28 -19.13 15.50
C THR A 87 -16.39 -20.58 15.03
N LEU A 88 -15.30 -21.16 14.50
CA LEU A 88 -15.27 -22.54 14.00
C LEU A 88 -14.84 -23.58 15.05
N LEU A 89 -14.07 -23.17 16.06
CA LEU A 89 -13.62 -24.07 17.15
C LEU A 89 -14.58 -24.17 18.33
N GLY A 90 -15.57 -23.27 18.45
CA GLY A 90 -16.62 -23.32 19.48
C GLY A 90 -17.86 -24.16 19.12
N LYS A 91 -17.82 -24.91 18.01
CA LYS A 91 -18.93 -25.75 17.52
C LYS A 91 -18.54 -27.23 17.33
N ILE A 92 -17.52 -27.71 18.03
CA ILE A 92 -17.18 -29.14 18.11
C ILE A 92 -17.42 -29.62 19.53
#